data_AF-A0A7Z9YAY1-F1
#
_entry.id   AF-A0A7Z9YAY1-F1
#
_cell.length_a   1.000
_cell.length_b   1.000
_cell.length_c   1.000
_cell.angle_alpha   90.00
_cell.angle_beta   90.00
_cell.angle_gamma   90.00
#
_symmetry.space_group_name_H-M   'P 1'
#
loop_
_entity.id
_entity.type
_entity.pdbx_description
1 polymer ?
#
loop_
_entity_poly.entity_id
_entity_poly.type
_entity_poly.pdbx_seq_one_letter_code
_entity_poly.pdbx_strand_id
1 'polypeptide(L)' 'VKMGIDPSRLSAVGYGEFRPVASNDTPEGRAKNRRVEILVLKRKNRREMR' A
#
# COMPACT_ATOMS: atom_id res chain seq x y z
N VAL A 1 -14.21 -14.69 -1.67
CA VAL A 1 -14.57 -13.34 -1.15
C VAL A 1 -14.46 -12.33 -2.28
N LYS A 2 -15.57 -11.73 -2.73
CA LYS A 2 -15.55 -10.62 -3.72
C LYS A 2 -16.35 -9.47 -3.11
N MET A 3 -15.67 -8.56 -2.40
CA MET A 3 -16.29 -7.54 -1.54
C MET A 3 -16.98 -6.38 -2.30
N GLY A 4 -17.47 -6.59 -3.52
CA GLY A 4 -18.18 -5.56 -4.31
C GLY A 4 -17.34 -4.35 -4.74
N ILE A 5 -16.02 -4.35 -4.49
CA ILE A 5 -15.13 -3.27 -4.93
C ILE A 5 -14.85 -3.44 -6.43
N ASP A 6 -15.09 -2.38 -7.20
CA ASP A 6 -14.72 -2.31 -8.61
C ASP A 6 -13.18 -2.49 -8.76
N PRO A 7 -12.71 -3.53 -9.48
CA PRO A 7 -11.28 -3.79 -9.67
C PRO A 7 -10.50 -2.61 -10.25
N SER A 8 -11.14 -1.76 -11.06
CA SER A 8 -10.49 -0.59 -11.66
C SER A 8 -10.08 0.48 -10.63
N ARG A 9 -10.62 0.40 -9.41
CA ARG A 9 -10.30 1.30 -8.29
C ARG A 9 -9.15 0.81 -7.42
N LEU A 10 -8.63 -0.39 -7.68
CA LEU A 10 -7.56 -1.00 -6.90
C LEU A 10 -6.26 -0.99 -7.69
N SER A 11 -5.17 -0.67 -7.00
CA SER A 11 -3.81 -0.83 -7.48
C SER A 11 -2.97 -1.39 -6.34
N ALA A 12 -2.03 -2.27 -6.66
CA ALA A 12 -1.15 -2.90 -5.69
C ALA A 12 0.30 -2.78 -6.16
N VAL A 13 1.20 -2.46 -5.22
CA VAL A 13 2.64 -2.37 -5.45
C VAL A 13 3.34 -3.16 -4.35
N GLY A 14 4.26 -4.05 -4.74
CA GLY A 14 5.12 -4.78 -3.82
C GLY A 14 6.45 -4.06 -3.64
N TYR A 15 6.78 -3.67 -2.41
CA TYR A 15 8.05 -2.97 -2.10
C TYR A 15 9.17 -3.89 -1.61
N GLY A 16 8.88 -5.18 -1.39
CA GLY A 16 9.87 -6.13 -0.86
C GLY A 16 10.53 -5.63 0.43
N GLU A 17 11.84 -5.74 0.49
CA GLU A 17 12.66 -5.31 1.64
C GLU A 17 13.06 -3.82 1.60
N PHE A 18 12.75 -3.10 0.52
CA PHE A 18 13.29 -1.77 0.24
C PHE A 18 12.58 -0.62 0.99
N ARG A 19 11.50 -0.92 1.72
CA ARG A 19 10.78 0.05 2.58
C ARG A 19 10.51 -0.51 3.98
N PRO A 20 11.56 -0.81 4.77
CA PRO A 20 11.41 -1.35 6.11
C PRO A 20 10.90 -0.27 7.08
N VAL A 21 10.10 -0.67 8.07
CA VAL A 21 9.78 0.17 9.26
C VAL A 21 10.54 -0.25 10.50
N ALA A 22 11.19 -1.41 10.45
CA ALA A 22 12.10 -1.92 11.47
C ALA A 22 13.31 -2.57 10.78
N SER A 23 14.42 -2.78 11.49
CA SER A 23 15.59 -3.48 10.94
C SER A 23 15.20 -4.85 10.37
N ASN A 24 15.78 -5.24 9.23
CA ASN A 24 15.62 -6.59 8.65
C ASN A 24 16.56 -7.62 9.29
N ASP A 25 17.46 -7.20 10.18
CA ASP A 25 18.49 -8.06 10.74
C ASP A 25 17.90 -8.98 11.83
N THR A 26 16.87 -8.51 12.54
CA THR A 26 16.21 -9.29 13.60
C THR A 26 14.96 -10.02 13.10
N PRO A 27 14.66 -11.23 13.62
CA PRO A 27 13.40 -11.92 13.32
C PRO A 27 12.16 -11.07 13.64
N GLU A 28 12.19 -10.32 14.73
CA GLU A 28 11.10 -9.45 15.18
C GLU A 28 10.91 -8.27 14.22
N GLY A 29 12.01 -7.69 13.74
CA GLY A 29 11.98 -6.60 12.76
C GLY A 29 11.44 -7.05 11.40
N ARG A 30 11.87 -8.23 10.92
CA ARG A 30 11.29 -8.84 9.70
C ARG A 30 9.81 -9.15 9.86
N ALA A 31 9.38 -9.59 11.04
CA ALA A 31 7.97 -9.81 11.32
C ALA A 31 7.15 -8.51 11.23
N LYS A 32 7.68 -7.40 11.77
CA LYS A 32 7.06 -6.06 11.64
C LYS A 32 7.03 -5.55 10.19
N ASN A 33 8.01 -5.92 9.37
CA ASN A 33 8.08 -5.49 7.97
C ASN A 33 7.10 -6.24 7.05
N ARG A 34 6.59 -7.42 7.42
CA ARG A 34 5.53 -8.14 6.69
C ARG A 34 4.17 -7.47 6.93
N ARG A 35 3.92 -6.35 6.24
CA ARG A 35 2.70 -5.55 6.39
C ARG A 35 2.09 -5.14 5.05
N VAL A 36 0.81 -4.76 5.09
CA VAL A 36 0.09 -4.14 3.98
C VAL A 36 -0.32 -2.74 4.40
N GLU A 37 -0.06 -1.76 3.54
CA GLU A 37 -0.53 -0.39 3.71
C GLU A 37 -1.62 -0.10 2.69
N ILE A 38 -2.75 0.46 3.13
CA ILE A 38 -3.87 0.83 2.27
C ILE A 38 -3.95 2.35 2.20
N LEU A 39 -3.71 2.88 1.00
CA LEU A 39 -3.80 4.31 0.71
C LEU A 39 -5.12 4.59 -0.03
N VAL A 40 -5.98 5.41 0.58
CA VAL A 40 -7.24 5.84 -0.04
C VAL A 40 -7.04 7.17 -0.75
N LEU A 41 -6.93 7.12 -2.08
CA LEU A 41 -6.72 8.31 -2.91
C LEU A 41 -8.05 8.94 -3.31
N LYS A 42 -8.19 10.25 -3.11
CA LYS A 42 -9.29 11.02 -3.71
C LYS A 42 -8.96 11.28 -5.17
N ARG A 43 -9.92 11.02 -6.07
CA ARG A 43 -9.76 11.36 -7.49
C ARG A 43 -9.76 12.88 -7.61
N LYS A 44 -8.60 13.48 -7.89
CA LYS A 44 -8.54 14.93 -8.19
C LYS A 44 -9.32 15.18 -9.47
N ASN A 45 -10.31 16.06 -9.39
CA ASN A 45 -11.04 16.48 -10.59
C ASN A 45 -10.10 17.36 -11.41
N ARG A 46 -9.93 17.06 -12.69
CA ARG A 46 -9.07 17.81 -13.64
C ARG A 46 -9.36 19.33 -13.65
N ARG A 47 -10.53 19.75 -13.17
CA ARG A 47 -10.94 21.16 -13.02
C ARG A 47 -10.23 21.91 -11.89
N GLU A 48 -9.68 21.22 -10.88
CA GLU A 48 -8.95 21.82 -9.75
C GLU A 48 -7.45 22.01 -10.05
N MET A 49 -7.01 21.64 -11.26
CA MET A 49 -5.63 21.76 -11.74
C MET A 49 -5.45 22.93 -12.73
N ARG A 50 -6.45 23.80 -12.86
CA ARG A 50 -6.40 25.04 -13.65
C ARG A 50 -6.38 26.24 -12.73
#